data_AF-A0A7Y3BQ65-F1
#
_entry.id   AF-A0A7Y3BQ65-F1
#
_cell.length_a   1.000
_cell.length_b   1.000
_cell.length_c   1.000
_cell.angle_alpha   90.00
_cell.angle_beta   90.00
_cell.angle_gamma   90.00
#
_symmetry.space_group_name_H-M   'P 1'
#
loop_
_entity.id
_entity.type
_entity.pdbx_description
1 polymer ?
#
loop_
_entity_poly.entity_id
_entity_poly.type
_entity_poly.pdbx_seq_one_letter_code
_entity_poly.pdbx_strand_id
1 'polypeptide(L)'
;YRETDGLPMYEGQAIVQSTCGDGTFCHAPAAVGGDRFGTPAGLNFDVDLACIDASQDPTCAQPLESCEDGQTPTPYCERLAGLRNNQNQVRNWAEGMIQEIRSGTMPPGAAGRSVRNTIRWIRESDGGQLPSIDSSEGQEIVRNWLACQAPAIARTEAAPSAAQELEPCQSVDDEICVYSGPGDLPDPTWSGIYFGIMFTDCLICHGPSNDNDDQNPNNPLDGNIPGGASPAGLAALNLAGSDPADTSNWPAESWSAVVNALAADPGDCAGQGTLVVPFDPDGSIMIQKMRNVQTCGDRMPLGGSISEVRIQVVEEWIDQGALNN
;
A
#
# COMPACT_ATOMS: atom_id res chain seq x y z
N TYR A 1 -6.76 -20.33 1.22
CA TYR A 1 -8.24 -20.21 1.28
C TYR A 1 -8.88 -21.46 1.87
N ARG A 2 -10.01 -21.31 2.56
CA ARG A 2 -10.81 -22.43 3.07
C ARG A 2 -11.59 -23.07 1.93
N GLU A 3 -11.56 -24.39 1.78
CA GLU A 3 -12.15 -25.10 0.62
C GLU A 3 -13.67 -24.91 0.51
N THR A 4 -14.37 -24.77 1.63
CA THR A 4 -15.84 -24.76 1.68
C THR A 4 -16.45 -23.45 1.21
N ASP A 5 -15.80 -22.32 1.52
CA ASP A 5 -16.38 -20.98 1.38
C ASP A 5 -15.37 -19.93 0.89
N GLY A 6 -14.14 -20.35 0.58
CA GLY A 6 -13.14 -19.48 -0.02
C GLY A 6 -12.57 -18.44 0.95
N LEU A 7 -12.74 -18.58 2.27
CA LEU A 7 -12.24 -17.57 3.20
C LEU A 7 -10.70 -17.48 3.15
N PRO A 8 -10.13 -16.26 3.04
CA PRO A 8 -8.69 -16.06 3.04
C PRO A 8 -8.12 -16.06 4.45
N MET A 9 -6.93 -16.66 4.62
CA MET A 9 -6.10 -16.56 5.81
C MET A 9 -4.63 -16.75 5.41
N TYR A 10 -3.70 -16.18 6.17
CA TYR A 10 -2.29 -16.59 6.08
C TYR A 10 -2.17 -18.07 6.43
N GLU A 11 -1.19 -18.77 5.85
CA GLU A 11 -1.05 -20.22 6.06
C GLU A 11 -0.87 -20.59 7.54
N GLY A 12 -0.06 -19.83 8.28
CA GLY A 12 0.12 -20.03 9.73
C GLY A 12 -1.15 -19.73 10.55
N GLN A 13 -1.88 -18.68 10.18
CA GLN A 13 -3.19 -18.34 10.76
C GLN A 13 -4.17 -19.50 10.56
N ALA A 14 -4.29 -20.03 9.34
CA ALA A 14 -5.18 -21.14 9.01
C ALA A 14 -4.84 -22.43 9.78
N ILE A 15 -3.55 -22.76 9.91
CA ILE A 15 -3.11 -23.94 10.66
C ILE A 15 -3.46 -23.78 12.15
N VAL A 16 -3.15 -22.64 12.77
CA VAL A 16 -3.45 -22.39 14.18
C VAL A 16 -4.96 -22.38 14.42
N GLN A 17 -5.73 -21.72 13.55
CA GLN A 17 -7.18 -21.66 13.64
C GLN A 17 -7.80 -23.06 13.61
N SER A 18 -7.51 -23.84 12.57
CA SER A 18 -8.08 -25.19 12.38
C SER A 18 -7.66 -26.21 13.45
N THR A 19 -6.57 -25.94 14.17
CA THR A 19 -5.96 -26.88 15.10
C THR A 19 -6.24 -26.54 16.57
N CYS A 20 -6.23 -25.25 16.91
CA CYS A 20 -6.13 -24.79 18.29
C CYS A 20 -7.32 -23.97 18.77
N GLY A 21 -8.20 -23.48 17.89
CA GLY A 21 -9.33 -22.63 18.28
C GLY A 21 -10.63 -23.01 17.56
N ASP A 22 -10.64 -22.85 16.23
CA ASP A 22 -11.77 -23.12 15.34
C ASP A 22 -13.15 -22.72 15.91
N GLY A 23 -13.22 -21.61 16.65
CA GLY A 23 -14.43 -21.10 17.26
C GLY A 23 -14.99 -21.90 18.44
N THR A 24 -14.54 -23.14 18.68
CA THR A 24 -15.28 -24.08 19.55
C THR A 24 -14.44 -24.75 20.63
N PHE A 25 -13.14 -25.00 20.40
CA PHE A 25 -12.34 -25.85 21.28
C PHE A 25 -11.03 -25.20 21.72
N CYS A 26 -10.43 -25.72 22.79
CA CYS A 26 -9.11 -25.36 23.30
C CYS A 26 -8.96 -23.84 23.53
N HIS A 27 -8.37 -23.12 22.57
CA HIS A 27 -8.08 -21.69 22.62
C HIS A 27 -9.15 -20.81 21.95
N ALA A 28 -10.35 -21.35 21.69
CA ALA A 28 -11.49 -20.54 21.26
C ALA A 28 -12.06 -19.71 22.42
N PRO A 29 -12.44 -18.44 22.20
CA PRO A 29 -13.14 -17.63 23.19
C PRO A 29 -14.41 -18.30 23.74
N ALA A 30 -15.13 -19.06 22.90
CA ALA A 30 -16.35 -19.75 23.29
C ALA A 30 -16.10 -21.10 24.01
N ALA A 31 -14.86 -21.62 24.02
CA ALA A 31 -14.55 -22.90 24.64
C ALA A 31 -14.65 -22.82 26.17
N VAL A 32 -15.53 -23.64 26.75
CA VAL A 32 -15.80 -23.72 28.19
C VAL A 32 -15.78 -25.17 28.67
N GLY A 33 -15.51 -25.38 29.97
CA GLY A 33 -15.60 -26.70 30.60
C GLY A 33 -14.77 -27.76 29.88
N GLY A 34 -15.43 -28.84 29.44
CA GLY A 34 -14.78 -29.97 28.76
C GLY A 34 -14.18 -29.65 27.40
N ASP A 35 -14.61 -28.56 26.75
CA ASP A 35 -14.13 -28.16 25.43
C ASP A 35 -12.80 -27.37 25.50
N ARG A 36 -12.38 -26.95 26.70
CA ARG A 36 -11.12 -26.25 26.95
C ARG A 36 -10.04 -27.23 27.41
N PHE A 37 -9.58 -28.10 26.51
CA PHE A 37 -8.66 -29.21 26.80
C PHE A 37 -7.26 -28.75 27.23
N GLY A 38 -7.01 -28.71 28.55
CA GLY A 38 -5.68 -28.39 29.09
C GLY A 38 -5.25 -26.93 28.90
N THR A 39 -6.16 -26.07 28.42
CA THR A 39 -5.88 -24.66 28.13
C THR A 39 -6.30 -23.77 29.30
N PRO A 40 -5.47 -22.81 29.74
CA PRO A 40 -5.85 -21.81 30.75
C PRO A 40 -7.06 -20.98 30.32
N ALA A 41 -7.88 -20.54 31.27
CA ALA A 41 -8.96 -19.60 30.99
C ALA A 41 -8.40 -18.27 30.45
N GLY A 42 -9.03 -17.73 29.41
CA GLY A 42 -8.64 -16.46 28.81
C GLY A 42 -7.49 -16.52 27.80
N LEU A 43 -6.73 -17.63 27.75
CA LEU A 43 -5.67 -17.83 26.76
C LEU A 43 -6.29 -18.25 25.42
N ASN A 44 -6.54 -17.28 24.55
CA ASN A 44 -7.22 -17.48 23.28
C ASN A 44 -6.30 -17.20 22.09
N PHE A 45 -6.29 -18.11 21.13
CA PHE A 45 -5.47 -18.06 19.91
C PHE A 45 -6.32 -18.10 18.64
N ASP A 46 -7.64 -18.06 18.81
CA ASP A 46 -8.59 -17.98 17.72
C ASP A 46 -8.45 -16.64 17.00
N VAL A 47 -8.00 -16.69 15.76
CA VAL A 47 -7.76 -15.53 14.90
C VAL A 47 -8.64 -15.64 13.66
N ASP A 48 -9.90 -16.01 13.85
CA ASP A 48 -10.91 -16.02 12.79
C ASP A 48 -11.20 -14.62 12.24
N LEU A 49 -11.71 -14.55 11.03
CA LEU A 49 -12.06 -13.29 10.38
C LEU A 49 -13.07 -12.51 11.22
N ALA A 50 -12.86 -11.19 11.33
CA ALA A 50 -13.81 -10.31 11.99
C ALA A 50 -15.14 -10.22 11.20
N CYS A 51 -15.09 -10.48 9.89
CA CYS A 51 -16.25 -10.59 9.01
C CYS A 51 -16.05 -11.60 7.86
N ILE A 52 -17.13 -12.33 7.52
CA ILE A 52 -17.12 -13.43 6.56
C ILE A 52 -18.14 -13.28 5.42
N ASP A 53 -19.37 -12.80 5.67
CA ASP A 53 -20.35 -12.40 4.65
C ASP A 53 -21.55 -11.69 5.32
N ALA A 54 -22.06 -10.61 4.71
CA ALA A 54 -23.29 -9.95 5.12
C ALA A 54 -24.54 -10.85 5.05
N SER A 55 -24.53 -11.86 4.18
CA SER A 55 -25.61 -12.85 4.05
C SER A 55 -25.70 -13.81 5.25
N GLN A 56 -24.58 -13.99 5.96
CA GLN A 56 -24.47 -14.86 7.14
C GLN A 56 -24.48 -14.06 8.44
N ASP A 57 -23.83 -12.90 8.43
CA ASP A 57 -23.84 -11.93 9.52
C ASP A 57 -24.21 -10.54 8.97
N PRO A 58 -25.45 -10.08 9.12
CA PRO A 58 -25.88 -8.76 8.65
C PRO A 58 -25.08 -7.59 9.22
N THR A 59 -24.38 -7.78 10.34
CA THR A 59 -23.48 -6.76 10.92
C THR A 59 -22.14 -6.64 10.16
N CYS A 60 -21.92 -7.50 9.17
CA CYS A 60 -20.85 -7.43 8.18
C CYS A 60 -21.29 -6.79 6.86
N ALA A 61 -22.47 -6.16 6.81
CA ALA A 61 -22.91 -5.39 5.66
C ALA A 61 -22.04 -4.13 5.48
N GLN A 62 -21.67 -3.84 4.23
CA GLN A 62 -20.89 -2.66 3.88
C GLN A 62 -21.79 -1.40 3.80
N PRO A 63 -21.26 -0.21 4.13
CA PRO A 63 -19.89 0.05 4.58
C PRO A 63 -19.68 -0.34 6.05
N LEU A 64 -18.55 -1.00 6.39
CA LEU A 64 -18.20 -1.22 7.80
C LEU A 64 -17.89 0.12 8.47
N GLU A 65 -18.43 0.31 9.67
CA GLU A 65 -18.24 1.54 10.45
C GLU A 65 -16.79 1.65 10.97
N SER A 66 -16.27 2.89 11.02
CA SER A 66 -14.95 3.18 11.62
C SER A 66 -14.95 2.84 13.11
N CYS A 67 -13.87 2.22 13.59
CA CYS A 67 -13.70 1.86 15.00
C CYS A 67 -12.84 2.87 15.78
N GLU A 68 -12.80 4.13 15.33
CA GLU A 68 -12.04 5.21 15.98
C GLU A 68 -12.66 5.70 17.31
N ASP A 69 -11.81 6.32 18.12
CA ASP A 69 -12.12 6.71 19.50
C ASP A 69 -13.33 7.65 19.61
N GLY A 70 -14.33 7.24 20.40
CA GLY A 70 -15.52 8.03 20.72
C GLY A 70 -16.83 7.55 20.09
N GLN A 71 -16.79 6.54 19.22
CA GLN A 71 -18.00 5.91 18.70
C GLN A 71 -18.57 4.84 19.65
N THR A 72 -19.87 4.55 19.50
CA THR A 72 -20.51 3.44 20.24
C THR A 72 -19.94 2.12 19.72
N PRO A 73 -19.54 1.16 20.58
CA PRO A 73 -19.04 -0.13 20.12
C PRO A 73 -20.07 -0.80 19.20
N THR A 74 -19.68 -1.02 17.94
CA THR A 74 -20.47 -1.81 16.99
C THR A 74 -20.11 -3.28 17.13
N PRO A 75 -21.01 -4.22 16.76
CA PRO A 75 -20.67 -5.65 16.75
C PRO A 75 -19.42 -5.96 15.93
N TYR A 76 -19.20 -5.23 14.83
CA TYR A 76 -17.97 -5.34 14.04
C TYR A 76 -16.74 -4.88 14.82
N CYS A 77 -16.78 -3.70 15.46
CA CYS A 77 -15.65 -3.19 16.23
C CYS A 77 -15.31 -4.08 17.44
N GLU A 78 -16.31 -4.70 18.07
CA GLU A 78 -16.08 -5.69 19.13
C GLU A 78 -15.37 -6.93 18.61
N ARG A 79 -15.77 -7.46 17.44
CA ARG A 79 -15.08 -8.60 16.81
C ARG A 79 -13.66 -8.24 16.38
N LEU A 80 -13.46 -7.07 15.79
CA LEU A 80 -12.14 -6.59 15.40
C LEU A 80 -11.22 -6.41 16.62
N ALA A 81 -11.74 -5.87 17.72
CA ALA A 81 -11.02 -5.78 18.99
C ALA A 81 -10.69 -7.18 19.55
N GLY A 82 -11.62 -8.13 19.46
CA GLY A 82 -11.41 -9.54 19.82
C GLY A 82 -10.30 -10.21 19.01
N LEU A 83 -10.33 -10.08 17.68
CA LEU A 83 -9.27 -10.55 16.79
C LEU A 83 -7.92 -9.95 17.16
N ARG A 84 -7.85 -8.61 17.30
CA ARG A 84 -6.60 -7.92 17.69
C ARG A 84 -6.08 -8.41 19.04
N ASN A 85 -6.96 -8.63 20.01
CA ASN A 85 -6.58 -9.17 21.30
C ASN A 85 -6.03 -10.60 21.18
N ASN A 86 -6.67 -11.48 20.43
CA ASN A 86 -6.20 -12.85 20.25
C ASN A 86 -4.89 -12.89 19.46
N GLN A 87 -4.74 -12.05 18.43
CA GLN A 87 -3.47 -11.88 17.71
C GLN A 87 -2.36 -11.42 18.66
N ASN A 88 -2.64 -10.48 19.56
CA ASN A 88 -1.68 -10.08 20.60
C ASN A 88 -1.30 -11.23 21.53
N GLN A 89 -2.25 -12.07 21.92
CA GLN A 89 -1.97 -13.25 22.73
C GLN A 89 -1.08 -14.25 21.99
N VAL A 90 -1.35 -14.51 20.71
CA VAL A 90 -0.50 -15.35 19.86
C VAL A 90 0.93 -14.78 19.81
N ARG A 91 1.09 -13.48 19.57
CA ARG A 91 2.41 -12.82 19.53
C ARG A 91 3.15 -12.94 20.87
N ASN A 92 2.45 -12.65 21.98
CA ASN A 92 3.03 -12.71 23.32
C ASN A 92 3.43 -14.14 23.71
N TRP A 93 2.75 -15.14 23.17
CA TRP A 93 3.02 -16.55 23.42
C TRP A 93 3.79 -17.24 22.30
N ALA A 94 4.33 -16.52 21.30
CA ALA A 94 4.93 -17.13 20.11
C ALA A 94 5.98 -18.20 20.44
N GLU A 95 6.92 -17.90 21.35
CA GLU A 95 7.96 -18.84 21.76
C GLU A 95 7.39 -20.05 22.53
N GLY A 96 6.45 -19.83 23.45
CA GLY A 96 5.79 -20.92 24.18
C GLY A 96 4.96 -21.79 23.24
N MET A 97 4.21 -21.16 22.34
CA MET A 97 3.37 -21.81 21.35
C MET A 97 4.17 -22.81 20.51
N ILE A 98 5.31 -22.39 19.95
CA ILE A 98 6.12 -23.29 19.13
C ILE A 98 6.78 -24.41 19.96
N GLN A 99 7.10 -24.17 21.23
CA GLN A 99 7.63 -25.20 22.13
C GLN A 99 6.59 -26.27 22.47
N GLU A 100 5.36 -25.86 22.80
CA GLU A 100 4.25 -26.77 23.07
C GLU A 100 3.85 -27.58 21.81
N ILE A 101 3.90 -26.95 20.62
CA ILE A 101 3.69 -27.64 19.35
C ILE A 101 4.75 -28.72 19.13
N ARG A 102 6.03 -28.38 19.29
CA ARG A 102 7.14 -29.32 19.06
C ARG A 102 7.17 -30.46 20.08
N SER A 103 6.73 -30.21 21.31
CA SER A 103 6.62 -31.24 22.35
C SER A 103 5.35 -32.08 22.24
N GLY A 104 4.42 -31.73 21.34
CA GLY A 104 3.18 -32.47 21.09
C GLY A 104 2.13 -32.31 22.18
N THR A 105 2.31 -31.33 23.06
CA THR A 105 1.34 -30.93 24.08
C THR A 105 0.28 -29.98 23.51
N MET A 106 0.60 -29.29 22.39
CA MET A 106 -0.36 -28.47 21.65
C MET A 106 -0.43 -28.84 20.16
N PRO A 107 -1.57 -29.38 19.69
CA PRO A 107 -2.72 -29.80 20.48
C PRO A 107 -2.45 -31.14 21.20
N PRO A 108 -3.11 -31.43 22.34
CA PRO A 108 -2.70 -32.51 23.24
C PRO A 108 -3.03 -33.91 22.72
N GLY A 109 -2.07 -34.54 22.05
CA GLY A 109 -2.13 -35.95 21.66
C GLY A 109 -3.43 -36.36 20.94
N ALA A 110 -4.04 -37.46 21.37
CA ALA A 110 -5.26 -37.99 20.74
C ALA A 110 -6.49 -37.10 20.95
N ALA A 111 -6.62 -36.47 22.13
CA ALA A 111 -7.71 -35.56 22.45
C ALA A 111 -7.65 -34.31 21.55
N GLY A 112 -6.45 -33.76 21.39
CA GLY A 112 -6.19 -32.65 20.48
C GLY A 112 -6.54 -33.00 19.04
N ARG A 113 -6.19 -34.21 18.57
CA ARG A 113 -6.53 -34.66 17.20
C ARG A 113 -8.03 -34.89 16.98
N SER A 114 -8.79 -35.27 18.01
CA SER A 114 -10.22 -35.55 17.86
C SER A 114 -11.10 -34.31 17.68
N VAL A 115 -10.58 -33.12 18.02
CA VAL A 115 -11.32 -31.85 17.99
C VAL A 115 -10.79 -30.87 16.94
N ARG A 116 -9.83 -31.28 16.11
CA ARG A 116 -9.35 -30.45 15.00
C ARG A 116 -10.42 -30.31 13.94
N ASN A 117 -10.46 -29.14 13.32
CA ASN A 117 -11.25 -28.93 12.12
C ASN A 117 -10.71 -29.79 10.99
N THR A 118 -11.59 -30.55 10.33
CA THR A 118 -11.25 -31.38 9.16
C THR A 118 -11.42 -30.62 7.84
N ILE A 119 -11.94 -29.40 7.88
CA ILE A 119 -12.07 -28.54 6.70
C ILE A 119 -10.68 -28.24 6.15
N ARG A 120 -10.53 -28.46 4.84
CA ARG A 120 -9.26 -28.29 4.14
C ARG A 120 -9.01 -26.83 3.82
N TRP A 121 -7.76 -26.43 3.98
CA TRP A 121 -7.24 -25.14 3.52
C TRP A 121 -6.32 -25.37 2.34
N ILE A 122 -6.50 -24.59 1.29
CA ILE A 122 -5.78 -24.67 0.01
C ILE A 122 -4.83 -23.49 -0.10
N ARG A 123 -3.58 -23.75 -0.51
CA ARG A 123 -2.55 -22.74 -0.77
C ARG A 123 -2.83 -22.05 -2.11
N GLU A 124 -2.56 -20.75 -2.15
CA GLU A 124 -2.70 -19.98 -3.37
C GLU A 124 -1.57 -20.26 -4.37
N SER A 125 -0.35 -20.48 -3.87
CA SER A 125 0.86 -20.63 -4.67
C SER A 125 0.85 -21.85 -5.60
N ASP A 126 0.29 -22.97 -5.14
CA ASP A 126 0.33 -24.25 -5.86
C ASP A 126 -1.00 -25.02 -5.89
N GLY A 127 -2.06 -24.48 -5.27
CA GLY A 127 -3.35 -25.17 -5.15
C GLY A 127 -3.32 -26.42 -4.25
N GLY A 128 -2.22 -26.64 -3.54
CA GLY A 128 -2.03 -27.77 -2.64
C GLY A 128 -2.75 -27.59 -1.32
N GLN A 129 -3.03 -28.70 -0.62
CA GLN A 129 -3.59 -28.64 0.72
C GLN A 129 -2.53 -28.16 1.73
N LEU A 130 -2.92 -27.34 2.70
CA LEU A 130 -2.06 -27.01 3.83
C LEU A 130 -1.69 -28.27 4.62
N PRO A 131 -0.43 -28.38 5.06
CA PRO A 131 0.02 -29.56 5.77
C PRO A 131 -0.53 -29.54 7.21
N SER A 132 -0.68 -30.73 7.81
CA SER A 132 -1.05 -30.84 9.22
C SER A 132 0.02 -30.20 10.11
N ILE A 133 -0.40 -29.60 11.23
CA ILE A 133 0.50 -29.13 12.30
C ILE A 133 1.46 -30.22 12.83
N ASP A 134 1.11 -31.50 12.66
CA ASP A 134 1.96 -32.62 13.09
C ASP A 134 3.16 -32.84 12.16
N SER A 135 3.16 -32.25 10.96
CA SER A 135 4.25 -32.38 10.01
C SER A 135 5.33 -31.33 10.24
N SER A 136 6.57 -31.63 9.86
CA SER A 136 7.66 -30.66 9.91
C SER A 136 7.36 -29.40 9.08
N GLU A 137 6.69 -29.55 7.95
CA GLU A 137 6.28 -28.43 7.10
C GLU A 137 5.26 -27.53 7.79
N GLY A 138 4.22 -28.11 8.42
CA GLY A 138 3.21 -27.34 9.14
C GLY A 138 3.78 -26.60 10.34
N GLN A 139 4.70 -27.22 11.08
CA GLN A 139 5.40 -26.56 12.18
C GLN A 139 6.29 -25.42 11.71
N GLU A 140 6.97 -25.56 10.57
CA GLU A 140 7.80 -24.50 10.01
C GLU A 140 6.99 -23.34 9.44
N ILE A 141 5.82 -23.61 8.82
CA ILE A 141 4.87 -22.57 8.41
C ILE A 141 4.42 -21.75 9.62
N VAL A 142 4.00 -22.41 10.72
CA VAL A 142 3.60 -21.71 11.95
C VAL A 142 4.78 -20.96 12.57
N ARG A 143 5.98 -21.55 12.61
CA ARG A 143 7.18 -20.88 13.12
C ARG A 143 7.49 -19.60 12.33
N ASN A 144 7.45 -19.66 11.01
CA ASN A 144 7.70 -18.49 10.15
C ASN A 144 6.62 -17.42 10.36
N TRP A 145 5.35 -17.84 10.43
CA TRP A 145 4.24 -16.93 10.70
C TRP A 145 4.39 -16.21 12.05
N LEU A 146 4.74 -16.95 13.11
CA LEU A 146 5.03 -16.38 14.43
C LEU A 146 6.25 -15.44 14.40
N ALA A 147 7.30 -15.79 13.67
CA ALA A 147 8.48 -14.94 13.51
C ALA A 147 8.16 -13.62 12.78
N CYS A 148 7.16 -13.63 11.89
CA CYS A 148 6.62 -12.43 11.25
C CYS A 148 5.60 -11.68 12.13
N GLN A 149 5.57 -11.94 13.44
CA GLN A 149 4.61 -11.36 14.38
C GLN A 149 3.16 -11.75 14.11
N ALA A 150 2.91 -12.96 13.62
CA ALA A 150 1.57 -13.52 13.46
C ALA A 150 0.58 -12.59 12.73
N PRO A 151 0.89 -12.15 11.48
CA PRO A 151 -0.04 -11.31 10.72
C PRO A 151 -1.37 -12.06 10.53
N ALA A 152 -2.49 -11.34 10.63
CA ALA A 152 -3.82 -11.94 10.50
C ALA A 152 -4.58 -11.20 9.41
N ILE A 153 -5.19 -11.96 8.50
CA ILE A 153 -6.23 -11.42 7.64
C ILE A 153 -7.44 -11.23 8.54
N ALA A 154 -7.91 -9.99 8.69
CA ALA A 154 -9.12 -9.69 9.45
C ALA A 154 -10.38 -9.78 8.58
N ARG A 155 -10.20 -9.65 7.25
CA ARG A 155 -11.22 -9.36 6.22
C ARG A 155 -12.23 -8.32 6.70
N THR A 156 -11.89 -7.07 6.44
CA THR A 156 -12.75 -5.90 6.68
C THR A 156 -13.60 -5.58 5.46
N GLU A 157 -13.33 -6.19 4.30
CA GLU A 157 -14.05 -5.89 3.05
C GLU A 157 -14.24 -7.13 2.19
N ALA A 158 -15.28 -7.12 1.33
CA ALA A 158 -15.35 -8.08 0.24
C ALA A 158 -14.16 -7.84 -0.69
N ALA A 159 -13.57 -8.91 -1.24
CA ALA A 159 -12.57 -8.73 -2.29
C ALA A 159 -13.19 -7.87 -3.40
N PRO A 160 -12.48 -6.86 -3.92
CA PRO A 160 -12.99 -6.07 -5.03
C PRO A 160 -13.42 -7.01 -6.16
N SER A 161 -14.57 -6.73 -6.78
CA SER A 161 -14.97 -7.47 -7.96
C SER A 161 -13.91 -7.26 -9.06
N ALA A 162 -13.74 -8.23 -9.95
CA ALA A 162 -12.86 -8.08 -11.11
C ALA A 162 -13.19 -6.86 -11.99
N ALA A 163 -14.40 -6.29 -11.86
CA ALA A 163 -14.75 -5.02 -12.48
C ALA A 163 -14.15 -3.80 -11.75
N GLN A 164 -14.13 -3.82 -10.41
CA GLN A 164 -13.53 -2.76 -9.58
C GLN A 164 -12.00 -2.76 -9.66
N GLU A 165 -11.37 -3.95 -9.77
CA GLU A 165 -9.93 -4.06 -10.02
C GLU A 165 -9.50 -3.49 -11.38
N LEU A 166 -10.43 -3.19 -12.29
CA LEU A 166 -10.15 -2.63 -13.61
C LEU A 166 -10.54 -1.15 -13.74
N GLU A 167 -11.07 -0.54 -12.68
CA GLU A 167 -11.41 0.88 -12.73
C GLU A 167 -10.14 1.75 -12.71
N PRO A 168 -10.07 2.79 -13.56
CA PRO A 168 -8.91 3.66 -13.62
C PRO A 168 -8.80 4.53 -12.37
N CYS A 169 -7.58 4.65 -11.84
CA CYS A 169 -7.30 5.50 -10.68
C CYS A 169 -7.79 6.93 -10.92
N GLN A 170 -8.62 7.43 -10.00
CA GLN A 170 -9.04 8.82 -9.92
C GLN A 170 -8.20 9.60 -8.91
N SER A 171 -7.65 8.91 -7.91
CA SER A 171 -6.77 9.47 -6.88
C SER A 171 -5.58 8.56 -6.56
N VAL A 172 -4.53 9.14 -5.97
CA VAL A 172 -3.41 8.40 -5.35
C VAL A 172 -3.83 7.65 -4.08
N ASP A 173 -4.92 8.07 -3.44
CA ASP A 173 -5.52 7.39 -2.29
C ASP A 173 -6.40 6.18 -2.68
N ASP A 174 -6.60 5.94 -3.99
CA ASP A 174 -7.39 4.81 -4.46
C ASP A 174 -6.63 3.50 -4.19
N GLU A 175 -7.00 2.80 -3.12
CA GLU A 175 -6.34 1.55 -2.71
C GLU A 175 -6.46 0.40 -3.75
N ILE A 176 -7.47 0.47 -4.63
CA ILE A 176 -7.79 -0.57 -5.62
C ILE A 176 -8.20 0.07 -6.95
N CYS A 177 -7.22 0.34 -7.82
CA CYS A 177 -7.44 0.87 -9.16
C CYS A 177 -6.27 0.50 -10.10
N VAL A 178 -6.50 0.63 -11.41
CA VAL A 178 -5.44 0.47 -12.42
C VAL A 178 -5.03 1.83 -12.94
N TYR A 179 -3.78 2.22 -12.70
CA TYR A 179 -3.21 3.38 -13.35
C TYR A 179 -2.86 3.03 -14.81
N SER A 180 -3.48 3.73 -15.76
CA SER A 180 -3.29 3.52 -17.20
C SER A 180 -2.54 4.68 -17.89
N GLY A 181 -1.77 5.46 -17.13
CA GLY A 181 -1.00 6.58 -17.67
C GLY A 181 0.33 6.16 -18.32
N PRO A 182 1.15 7.11 -18.79
CA PRO A 182 2.48 6.81 -19.30
C PRO A 182 3.39 6.33 -18.16
N GLY A 183 3.97 5.13 -18.30
CA GLY A 183 4.86 4.53 -17.29
C GLY A 183 4.14 4.10 -16.02
N ASP A 184 4.89 3.83 -14.95
CA ASP A 184 4.35 3.64 -13.60
C ASP A 184 4.05 5.01 -12.94
N LEU A 185 3.25 5.01 -11.86
CA LEU A 185 3.13 6.20 -11.02
C LEU A 185 4.48 6.49 -10.35
N PRO A 186 4.98 7.74 -10.41
CA PRO A 186 6.22 8.08 -9.73
C PRO A 186 6.05 8.03 -8.21
N ASP A 187 7.12 7.70 -7.50
CA ASP A 187 7.17 7.88 -6.04
C ASP A 187 7.01 9.39 -5.71
N PRO A 188 6.39 9.76 -4.57
CA PRO A 188 6.25 11.16 -4.12
C PRO A 188 7.58 11.72 -3.57
N THR A 189 8.68 11.39 -4.22
CA THR A 189 10.02 11.96 -4.02
C THR A 189 10.34 12.87 -5.19
N TRP A 190 11.20 13.87 -4.99
CA TRP A 190 11.56 14.75 -6.09
C TRP A 190 12.23 13.98 -7.23
N SER A 191 13.09 13.00 -6.94
CA SER A 191 13.71 12.16 -7.97
C SER A 191 12.68 11.36 -8.78
N GLY A 192 11.68 10.76 -8.11
CA GLY A 192 10.60 10.03 -8.76
C GLY A 192 9.74 10.93 -9.65
N ILE A 193 9.29 12.07 -9.11
CA ILE A 193 8.52 13.09 -9.85
C ILE A 193 9.33 13.64 -11.03
N TYR A 194 10.63 13.85 -10.82
CA TYR A 194 11.50 14.40 -11.84
C TYR A 194 11.55 13.48 -13.06
N PHE A 195 11.93 12.21 -12.91
CA PHE A 195 11.99 11.30 -14.06
C PHE A 195 10.61 10.89 -14.56
N GLY A 196 9.64 10.74 -13.65
CA GLY A 196 8.28 10.33 -13.99
C GLY A 196 7.52 11.38 -14.80
N ILE A 197 7.62 12.67 -14.41
CA ILE A 197 6.78 13.78 -14.91
C ILE A 197 7.63 14.89 -15.53
N MET A 198 8.58 15.46 -14.80
CA MET A 198 9.31 16.64 -15.28
C MET A 198 10.12 16.31 -16.54
N PHE A 199 10.79 15.17 -16.55
CA PHE A 199 11.62 14.69 -17.64
C PHE A 199 10.80 14.32 -18.87
N THR A 200 9.66 13.66 -18.67
CA THR A 200 8.84 13.11 -19.76
C THR A 200 7.89 14.14 -20.37
N ASP A 201 7.28 14.99 -19.54
CA ASP A 201 6.20 15.90 -19.97
C ASP A 201 6.64 17.38 -20.06
N CYS A 202 7.66 17.80 -19.29
CA CYS A 202 8.02 19.22 -19.18
C CYS A 202 9.33 19.56 -19.91
N LEU A 203 10.32 18.66 -19.84
CA LEU A 203 11.68 18.91 -20.29
C LEU A 203 11.78 19.18 -21.80
N ILE A 204 10.85 18.68 -22.62
CA ILE A 204 10.80 18.98 -24.06
C ILE A 204 10.84 20.49 -24.37
N CYS A 205 10.18 21.30 -23.53
CA CYS A 205 10.17 22.76 -23.61
C CYS A 205 11.11 23.43 -22.59
N HIS A 206 11.37 22.78 -21.46
CA HIS A 206 12.14 23.31 -20.33
C HIS A 206 13.58 22.77 -20.23
N GLY A 207 14.05 22.07 -21.27
CA GLY A 207 15.40 21.52 -21.38
C GLY A 207 16.12 22.03 -22.63
N PRO A 208 17.46 22.11 -22.61
CA PRO A 208 18.26 22.51 -23.75
C PRO A 208 18.20 21.47 -24.87
N SER A 209 18.42 21.91 -26.11
CA SER A 209 18.72 20.99 -27.21
C SER A 209 20.03 20.27 -26.91
N ASN A 210 20.08 18.97 -27.14
CA ASN A 210 21.24 18.14 -26.88
C ASN A 210 21.38 17.05 -27.96
N ASP A 211 22.52 16.34 -27.95
CA ASP A 211 22.88 15.36 -28.98
C ASP A 211 22.57 13.89 -28.58
N ASN A 212 21.75 13.67 -27.52
CA ASN A 212 21.09 12.41 -27.13
C ASN A 212 21.96 11.17 -26.89
N ASP A 213 22.95 11.24 -26.01
CA ASP A 213 23.62 10.04 -25.48
C ASP A 213 23.67 10.10 -23.95
N ASP A 214 22.60 9.67 -23.30
CA ASP A 214 22.52 9.53 -21.85
C ASP A 214 22.66 8.08 -21.43
N GLN A 215 23.56 7.83 -20.48
CA GLN A 215 23.80 6.49 -19.91
C GLN A 215 23.17 6.32 -18.52
N ASN A 216 22.46 7.33 -18.02
CA ASN A 216 21.77 7.25 -16.75
C ASN A 216 20.66 6.18 -16.80
N PRO A 217 20.71 5.12 -15.97
CA PRO A 217 19.68 4.08 -15.95
C PRO A 217 18.31 4.57 -15.47
N ASN A 218 18.23 5.74 -14.83
CA ASN A 218 16.97 6.33 -14.39
C ASN A 218 16.26 7.13 -15.49
N ASN A 219 16.90 7.35 -16.66
CA ASN A 219 16.25 7.97 -17.79
C ASN A 219 15.18 7.02 -18.37
N PRO A 220 13.89 7.38 -18.35
CA PRO A 220 12.81 6.50 -18.79
C PRO A 220 12.62 6.44 -20.31
N LEU A 221 13.44 7.16 -21.09
CA LEU A 221 13.30 7.30 -22.55
C LEU A 221 14.45 6.63 -23.32
N ASP A 222 14.95 5.51 -22.81
CA ASP A 222 15.98 4.68 -23.47
C ASP A 222 17.22 5.48 -23.90
N GLY A 223 17.69 6.39 -23.03
CA GLY A 223 18.87 7.24 -23.25
C GLY A 223 18.61 8.52 -24.06
N ASN A 224 17.38 8.74 -24.52
CA ASN A 224 16.98 9.99 -25.17
C ASN A 224 16.72 11.09 -24.12
N ILE A 225 17.23 12.31 -24.35
CA ILE A 225 16.98 13.46 -23.46
C ILE A 225 16.07 14.46 -24.19
N PRO A 226 14.82 14.66 -23.73
CA PRO A 226 13.92 15.66 -24.30
C PRO A 226 14.47 17.08 -24.16
N GLY A 227 14.24 17.93 -25.15
CA GLY A 227 14.59 19.34 -25.05
C GLY A 227 14.58 20.08 -26.38
N GLY A 228 14.77 21.39 -26.32
CA GLY A 228 14.96 22.23 -27.50
C GLY A 228 13.70 22.62 -28.25
N ALA A 229 12.50 22.20 -27.83
CA ALA A 229 11.26 22.56 -28.53
C ALA A 229 10.86 24.04 -28.31
N SER A 230 11.31 24.68 -27.23
CA SER A 230 10.98 26.07 -26.92
C SER A 230 12.14 26.81 -26.25
N PRO A 231 12.84 27.71 -26.98
CA PRO A 231 13.84 28.59 -26.38
C PRO A 231 13.26 29.51 -25.29
N ALA A 232 12.00 29.92 -25.44
CA ALA A 232 11.30 30.74 -24.44
C ALA A 232 10.96 29.94 -23.19
N GLY A 233 10.52 28.68 -23.34
CA GLY A 233 10.26 27.77 -22.22
C GLY A 233 11.52 27.52 -21.38
N LEU A 234 12.63 27.20 -22.05
CA LEU A 234 13.94 27.02 -21.43
C LEU A 234 14.42 28.28 -20.69
N ALA A 235 14.21 29.46 -21.27
CA ALA A 235 14.60 30.72 -20.64
C ALA A 235 13.74 31.04 -19.40
N ALA A 236 12.45 30.69 -19.43
CA ALA A 236 11.53 30.90 -18.31
C ALA A 236 11.80 29.95 -17.13
N LEU A 237 12.13 28.69 -17.44
CA LEU A 237 12.46 27.66 -16.47
C LEU A 237 13.34 26.59 -17.15
N ASN A 238 14.54 26.40 -16.61
CA ASN A 238 15.43 25.32 -17.00
C ASN A 238 15.32 24.17 -15.99
N LEU A 239 14.82 23.03 -16.44
CA LEU A 239 14.73 21.80 -15.65
C LEU A 239 15.93 20.88 -15.86
N ALA A 240 16.87 21.24 -16.74
CA ALA A 240 18.09 20.48 -16.91
C ALA A 240 19.14 20.81 -15.85
N GLY A 241 20.03 19.85 -15.59
CA GLY A 241 21.23 20.06 -14.82
C GLY A 241 22.32 20.80 -15.61
N SER A 242 23.46 20.97 -14.95
CA SER A 242 24.65 21.65 -15.43
C SER A 242 25.36 20.92 -16.57
N ASP A 243 25.30 19.58 -16.58
CA ASP A 243 25.79 18.75 -17.68
C ASP A 243 24.61 18.28 -18.57
N PRO A 244 24.42 18.88 -19.77
CA PRO A 244 23.32 18.52 -20.67
C PRO A 244 23.41 17.10 -21.26
N ALA A 245 24.51 16.37 -21.02
CA ALA A 245 24.71 15.00 -21.52
C ALA A 245 24.65 13.91 -20.44
N ASP A 246 24.57 14.27 -19.15
CA ASP A 246 24.48 13.31 -18.04
C ASP A 246 23.34 13.69 -17.09
N THR A 247 22.25 12.94 -17.16
CA THR A 247 21.04 13.26 -16.38
C THR A 247 21.09 12.78 -14.93
N SER A 248 22.17 12.11 -14.50
CA SER A 248 22.27 11.43 -13.20
C SER A 248 22.02 12.35 -12.01
N ASN A 249 22.39 13.63 -12.11
CA ASN A 249 22.24 14.63 -11.04
C ASN A 249 21.17 15.69 -11.33
N TRP A 250 20.45 15.61 -12.47
CA TRP A 250 19.49 16.64 -12.84
C TRP A 250 18.34 16.82 -11.85
N PRO A 251 17.78 15.77 -11.20
CA PRO A 251 16.80 15.99 -10.15
C PRO A 251 17.34 16.89 -9.04
N ALA A 252 18.49 16.56 -8.46
CA ALA A 252 19.06 17.31 -7.35
C ALA A 252 19.36 18.78 -7.71
N GLU A 253 19.83 19.03 -8.93
CA GLU A 253 20.18 20.37 -9.41
C GLU A 253 18.93 21.21 -9.75
N SER A 254 17.97 20.61 -10.45
CA SER A 254 16.72 21.28 -10.88
C SER A 254 15.76 21.55 -9.72
N TRP A 255 15.88 20.83 -8.59
CA TRP A 255 15.05 21.06 -7.41
C TRP A 255 15.03 22.53 -6.98
N SER A 256 16.20 23.16 -6.94
CA SER A 256 16.34 24.57 -6.53
C SER A 256 15.80 25.57 -7.56
N ALA A 257 15.62 25.12 -8.81
CA ALA A 257 15.02 25.94 -9.87
C ALA A 257 13.49 26.01 -9.74
N VAL A 258 12.86 25.11 -8.99
CA VAL A 258 11.41 25.07 -8.78
C VAL A 258 11.01 25.40 -7.34
N VAL A 259 11.68 24.84 -6.33
CA VAL A 259 11.28 25.00 -4.93
C VAL A 259 11.73 26.35 -4.38
N ASN A 260 10.78 27.11 -3.84
CA ASN A 260 10.98 28.50 -3.37
C ASN A 260 11.50 29.47 -4.45
N ALA A 261 11.55 29.04 -5.71
CA ALA A 261 11.96 29.88 -6.83
C ALA A 261 10.80 30.76 -7.28
N LEU A 262 11.07 32.05 -7.47
CA LEU A 262 10.11 32.95 -8.09
C LEU A 262 9.95 32.59 -9.57
N ALA A 263 8.74 32.71 -10.10
CA ALA A 263 8.52 32.67 -11.54
C ALA A 263 9.39 33.74 -12.22
N ALA A 264 10.30 33.31 -13.09
CA ALA A 264 11.37 34.14 -13.63
C ALA A 264 11.02 34.79 -14.97
N ASP A 265 11.77 35.86 -15.29
CA ASP A 265 11.81 36.43 -16.64
C ASP A 265 12.72 35.59 -17.56
N PRO A 266 12.39 35.44 -18.85
CA PRO A 266 11.19 35.93 -19.53
C PRO A 266 10.00 34.98 -19.33
N GLY A 267 8.87 35.46 -18.82
CA GLY A 267 7.66 34.64 -18.70
C GLY A 267 6.43 35.44 -18.29
N ASP A 268 5.25 35.02 -18.73
CA ASP A 268 3.99 35.72 -18.43
C ASP A 268 3.64 35.75 -16.93
N CYS A 269 4.27 34.86 -16.15
CA CYS A 269 4.16 34.80 -14.70
C CYS A 269 5.30 35.49 -13.96
N ALA A 270 6.21 36.18 -14.66
CA ALA A 270 7.40 36.76 -14.04
C ALA A 270 7.03 37.68 -12.86
N GLY A 271 7.59 37.38 -11.68
CA GLY A 271 7.33 38.11 -10.45
C GLY A 271 5.93 37.97 -9.84
N GLN A 272 5.09 37.07 -10.35
CA GLN A 272 3.69 36.90 -9.89
C GLN A 272 3.52 35.82 -8.81
N GLY A 273 4.59 35.15 -8.40
CA GLY A 273 4.56 34.18 -7.30
C GLY A 273 5.73 33.20 -7.35
N THR A 274 5.60 32.14 -6.56
CA THR A 274 6.61 31.08 -6.42
C THR A 274 6.16 29.85 -7.20
N LEU A 275 7.11 29.19 -7.89
CA LEU A 275 6.83 28.01 -8.70
C LEU A 275 6.32 26.86 -7.82
N VAL A 276 7.04 26.53 -6.75
CA VAL A 276 6.62 25.60 -5.70
C VAL A 276 6.81 26.23 -4.32
N VAL A 277 5.74 26.26 -3.53
CA VAL A 277 5.71 26.68 -2.13
C VAL A 277 5.59 25.43 -1.26
N PRO A 278 6.62 25.05 -0.49
CA PRO A 278 6.54 23.92 0.44
C PRO A 278 5.33 24.02 1.37
N PHE A 279 4.63 22.90 1.58
CA PHE A 279 3.41 22.78 2.38
C PHE A 279 2.19 23.57 1.84
N ASP A 280 2.24 24.05 0.59
CA ASP A 280 1.16 24.81 -0.03
C ASP A 280 1.03 24.51 -1.54
N PRO A 281 0.45 23.35 -1.90
CA PRO A 281 0.24 22.98 -3.30
C PRO A 281 -0.69 23.97 -4.02
N ASP A 282 -1.76 24.44 -3.37
CA ASP A 282 -2.70 25.42 -3.94
C ASP A 282 -2.03 26.77 -4.27
N GLY A 283 -1.11 27.21 -3.41
CA GLY A 283 -0.30 28.42 -3.61
C GLY A 283 0.82 28.26 -4.64
N SER A 284 1.11 27.04 -5.09
CA SER A 284 2.20 26.75 -6.03
C SER A 284 1.77 26.96 -7.49
N ILE A 285 2.44 27.86 -8.21
CA ILE A 285 2.16 28.15 -9.63
C ILE A 285 2.23 26.87 -10.49
N MET A 286 3.14 25.95 -10.14
CA MET A 286 3.30 24.68 -10.84
C MET A 286 2.00 23.86 -10.83
N ILE A 287 1.38 23.66 -9.67
CA ILE A 287 0.09 22.94 -9.54
C ILE A 287 -1.01 23.67 -10.30
N GLN A 288 -1.11 24.99 -10.12
CA GLN A 288 -2.13 25.80 -10.80
C GLN A 288 -2.07 25.64 -12.32
N LYS A 289 -0.85 25.63 -12.90
CA LYS A 289 -0.63 25.44 -14.34
C LYS A 289 -0.96 24.03 -14.83
N MET A 290 -0.66 22.99 -14.05
CA MET A 290 -0.99 21.60 -14.40
C MET A 290 -2.51 21.36 -14.37
N ARG A 291 -3.19 21.94 -13.39
CA ARG A 291 -4.65 21.87 -13.20
C ARG A 291 -5.47 22.80 -14.10
N ASN A 292 -4.82 23.69 -14.85
CA ASN A 292 -5.48 24.71 -15.66
C ASN A 292 -6.32 25.72 -14.84
N VAL A 293 -5.83 26.10 -13.66
CA VAL A 293 -6.47 27.10 -12.76
C VAL A 293 -5.57 28.31 -12.51
N GLN A 294 -4.44 28.41 -13.21
CA GLN A 294 -3.48 29.49 -13.10
C GLN A 294 -4.08 30.86 -13.42
N THR A 295 -3.56 31.89 -12.75
CA THR A 295 -3.92 33.30 -13.00
C THR A 295 -3.03 33.98 -14.04
N CYS A 296 -1.93 33.33 -14.45
CA CYS A 296 -0.94 33.87 -15.37
C CYS A 296 -0.40 32.82 -16.33
N GLY A 297 -0.07 33.26 -17.56
CA GLY A 297 0.39 32.40 -18.65
C GLY A 297 -0.56 31.25 -18.99
N ASP A 298 -0.11 30.39 -19.90
CA ASP A 298 -0.89 29.23 -20.32
C ASP A 298 -0.76 28.04 -19.37
N ARG A 299 -1.71 27.11 -19.54
CA ARG A 299 -1.70 25.77 -18.94
C ARG A 299 -0.43 25.03 -19.37
N MET A 300 0.13 24.22 -18.47
CA MET A 300 1.24 23.31 -18.78
C MET A 300 0.85 21.85 -18.55
N PRO A 301 1.37 20.90 -19.35
CA PRO A 301 2.21 21.11 -20.54
C PRO A 301 1.40 21.68 -21.72
N LEU A 302 2.06 22.47 -22.59
CA LEU A 302 1.42 23.04 -23.78
C LEU A 302 0.95 21.93 -24.74
N GLY A 303 -0.30 22.01 -25.18
CA GLY A 303 -0.87 21.04 -26.13
C GLY A 303 -1.17 19.66 -25.55
N GLY A 304 -1.01 19.48 -24.23
CA GLY A 304 -1.26 18.22 -23.53
C GLY A 304 -1.94 18.41 -22.18
N SER A 305 -2.01 17.33 -21.42
CA SER A 305 -2.51 17.31 -20.04
C SER A 305 -1.80 16.23 -19.26
N ILE A 306 -1.44 16.52 -18.01
CA ILE A 306 -1.02 15.51 -17.04
C ILE A 306 -2.30 14.92 -16.41
N SER A 307 -2.32 13.61 -16.15
CA SER A 307 -3.46 12.97 -15.50
C SER A 307 -3.59 13.41 -14.05
N GLU A 308 -4.82 13.41 -13.54
CA GLU A 308 -5.14 13.87 -12.19
C GLU A 308 -4.30 13.17 -11.11
N VAL A 309 -4.16 11.85 -11.19
CA VAL A 309 -3.38 11.05 -10.23
C VAL A 309 -1.90 11.45 -10.23
N ARG A 310 -1.31 11.74 -11.39
CA ARG A 310 0.08 12.23 -11.45
C ARG A 310 0.23 13.61 -10.84
N ILE A 311 -0.77 14.48 -11.00
CA ILE A 311 -0.77 15.81 -10.36
C ILE A 311 -0.81 15.64 -8.84
N GLN A 312 -1.64 14.72 -8.33
CA GLN A 312 -1.73 14.45 -6.89
C GLN A 312 -0.41 13.95 -6.28
N VAL A 313 0.37 13.11 -6.99
CA VAL A 313 1.73 12.73 -6.51
C VAL A 313 2.60 13.97 -6.28
N VAL A 314 2.51 14.97 -7.16
CA VAL A 314 3.26 16.23 -7.00
C VAL A 314 2.72 17.02 -5.81
N GLU A 315 1.40 17.05 -5.62
CA GLU A 315 0.77 17.73 -4.47
C GLU A 315 1.19 17.08 -3.15
N GLU A 316 1.18 15.76 -3.05
CA GLU A 316 1.66 15.04 -1.86
C GLU A 316 3.11 15.38 -1.52
N TRP A 317 3.98 15.42 -2.54
CA TRP A 317 5.37 15.83 -2.34
C TRP A 317 5.48 17.28 -1.84
N ILE A 318 4.67 18.20 -2.37
CA ILE A 318 4.62 19.59 -1.89
C ILE A 318 4.10 19.66 -0.45
N ASP A 319 3.03 18.93 -0.14
CA ASP A 319 2.42 18.82 1.20
C ASP A 319 3.39 18.24 2.23
N GLN A 320 4.31 17.39 1.80
CA GLN A 320 5.40 16.86 2.64
C GLN A 320 6.59 17.84 2.77
N GLY A 321 6.47 19.06 2.23
CA GLY A 321 7.47 20.10 2.33
C GLY A 321 8.42 20.19 1.14
N ALA A 322 8.07 19.59 0.00
CA ALA A 322 8.80 19.66 -1.26
C ALA A 322 10.30 19.30 -1.10
N LEU A 323 10.60 18.19 -0.42
CA LEU A 323 11.97 17.78 -0.09
C LEU A 323 12.78 17.40 -1.34
N ASN A 324 14.10 17.60 -1.29
CA ASN A 324 15.02 17.08 -2.31
C ASN A 324 15.46 15.67 -1.89
N ASN A 325 14.71 14.66 -2.32
CA ASN A 325 14.82 13.26 -1.91
C ASN A 325 14.66 12.28 -3.08
#